data_AF-A0A1R1MIV0-F1
#
_entry.id   AF-A0A1R1MIV0-F1
#
_cell.length_a   1.000
_cell.length_b   1.000
_cell.length_c   1.000
_cell.angle_alpha   90.00
_cell.angle_beta   90.00
_cell.angle_gamma   90.00
#
_symmetry.space_group_name_H-M   'P 1'
#
loop_
_entity.id
_entity.type
_entity.pdbx_description
1 polymer ?
#
loop_
_entity_poly.entity_id
_entity_poly.type
_entity_poly.pdbx_seq_one_letter_code
_entity_poly.pdbx_strand_id
1 'polypeptide(L)'
;MNQFDVQFGEFLSTAVDYDVALEHLKRSISAICRSGRGVTYYYIGKGSGSNATQAIYRRYKNKKTDWELTEDWALFESTSEHLVSELESTLNDHYMRNDPNRCLNTGGGSAGRPSSQPNHYIYLALRRH
;
A
#
# COMPACT_ATOMS: atom_id res chain seq x y z
N MET A 1 5.44 23.19 -4.87
CA MET A 1 5.68 21.78 -5.25
C MET A 1 5.73 21.02 -3.94
N ASN A 2 4.62 20.41 -3.50
CA ASN A 2 4.58 19.73 -2.20
C ASN A 2 5.42 18.46 -2.28
N GLN A 3 6.44 18.39 -1.42
CA GLN A 3 7.29 17.24 -1.22
C GLN A 3 6.42 16.11 -0.66
N PHE A 4 6.42 14.96 -1.33
CA PHE A 4 5.69 13.78 -0.86
C PHE A 4 6.54 13.11 0.20
N ASP A 5 6.15 13.24 1.47
CA ASP A 5 6.78 12.53 2.57
C ASP A 5 6.22 11.10 2.65
N VAL A 6 6.78 10.21 1.85
CA VAL A 6 6.54 8.77 1.99
C VAL A 6 7.27 8.30 3.23
N GLN A 7 6.51 7.80 4.21
CA GLN A 7 7.09 7.18 5.39
C GLN A 7 7.45 5.73 5.06
N PHE A 8 8.60 5.30 5.57
CA PHE A 8 9.05 3.92 5.40
C PHE A 8 8.59 3.10 6.61
N GLY A 9 7.84 2.03 6.35
CA GLY A 9 7.58 1.02 7.37
C GLY A 9 8.87 0.27 7.70
N GLU A 10 8.88 -0.42 8.84
CA GLU A 10 10.04 -1.20 9.32
C GLU A 10 10.48 -2.35 8.38
N PHE A 11 9.73 -2.62 7.31
CA PHE A 11 9.93 -3.77 6.44
C PHE A 11 10.18 -3.37 4.98
N LEU A 12 11.43 -3.46 4.55
CA LEU A 12 11.81 -3.44 3.14
C LEU A 12 12.89 -4.52 2.95
N SER A 13 12.49 -5.69 2.43
CA SER A 13 13.40 -6.81 2.15
C SER A 13 13.09 -7.46 0.81
N THR A 14 14.12 -7.73 0.03
CA THR A 14 14.08 -8.22 -1.35
C THR A 14 14.11 -9.74 -1.51
N ALA A 15 14.12 -10.50 -0.41
CA ALA A 15 14.12 -11.98 -0.42
C ALA A 15 13.36 -12.56 0.78
N VAL A 16 12.04 -12.60 0.71
CA VAL A 16 11.20 -13.13 1.79
C VAL A 16 10.12 -14.04 1.21
N ASP A 17 9.88 -15.17 1.87
CA ASP A 17 8.76 -16.07 1.56
C ASP A 17 7.42 -15.34 1.67
N TYR A 18 6.47 -15.70 0.79
CA TYR A 18 5.15 -15.09 0.73
C TYR A 18 4.45 -15.03 2.10
N ASP A 19 4.43 -16.13 2.85
CA ASP A 19 3.73 -16.21 4.14
C ASP A 19 4.35 -15.28 5.19
N VAL A 20 5.68 -15.17 5.21
CA VAL A 20 6.39 -14.28 6.14
C VAL A 20 6.11 -12.83 5.79
N ALA A 21 6.15 -12.48 4.50
CA ALA A 21 5.83 -11.13 4.03
C ALA A 21 4.36 -10.77 4.34
N LEU A 22 3.43 -11.70 4.12
CA LEU A 22 2.00 -11.49 4.38
C LEU A 22 1.73 -11.23 5.86
N GLU A 23 2.24 -12.06 6.75
CA GLU A 23 2.02 -11.91 8.19
C GLU A 23 2.67 -10.64 8.73
N HIS A 24 3.85 -10.26 8.22
CA HIS A 24 4.48 -9.01 8.59
C HIS A 24 3.67 -7.80 8.12
N LEU A 25 3.18 -7.83 6.87
CA LEU A 25 2.36 -6.76 6.30
C LEU A 25 1.06 -6.56 7.09
N LYS A 26 0.36 -7.65 7.46
CA LYS A 26 -0.83 -7.56 8.32
C LYS A 26 -0.51 -6.93 9.67
N ARG A 27 0.60 -7.32 10.30
CA ARG A 27 1.03 -6.73 11.58
C ARG A 27 1.32 -5.24 11.44
N SER A 28 2.08 -4.85 10.42
CA SER A 28 2.44 -3.46 10.15
C SER A 28 1.22 -2.60 9.85
N ILE A 29 0.33 -3.03 8.96
CA ILE A 29 -0.92 -2.30 8.63
C ILE A 29 -1.77 -2.15 9.89
N SER A 30 -2.02 -3.23 10.62
CA SER A 30 -2.79 -3.18 11.85
C SER A 30 -2.12 -2.33 12.94
N ALA A 31 -0.80 -2.28 13.00
CA ALA A 31 -0.08 -1.40 13.92
C ALA A 31 -0.26 0.06 13.51
N ILE A 32 -0.04 0.42 12.25
CA ILE A 32 -0.19 1.79 11.72
C ILE A 32 -1.63 2.31 11.88
N CYS A 33 -2.62 1.46 11.58
CA CYS A 33 -4.03 1.80 11.73
C CYS A 33 -4.48 1.91 13.21
N ARG A 34 -3.71 1.33 14.16
CA ARG A 34 -3.94 1.46 15.61
C ARG A 34 -3.12 2.58 16.26
N SER A 35 -1.93 2.88 15.74
CA SER A 35 -0.90 3.71 16.38
C SER A 35 -1.23 5.20 16.42
N GLY A 36 -2.33 5.65 15.81
CA GLY A 36 -2.84 6.99 16.06
C GLY A 36 -4.35 7.02 16.06
N ARG A 37 -4.92 7.53 17.15
CA ARG A 37 -6.32 7.96 17.20
C ARG A 37 -6.53 8.99 16.08
N GLY A 38 -7.13 8.58 14.97
CA GLY A 38 -7.36 9.48 13.85
C GLY A 38 -7.46 8.85 12.47
N VAL A 39 -7.03 7.60 12.24
CA VAL A 39 -7.20 6.97 10.91
C VAL A 39 -8.69 6.73 10.61
N THR A 40 -9.27 7.59 9.77
CA THR A 40 -10.67 7.49 9.32
C THR A 40 -10.80 6.42 8.26
N TYR A 41 -9.96 6.49 7.23
CA TYR A 41 -9.96 5.59 6.09
C TYR A 41 -8.54 5.20 5.72
N TYR A 42 -8.40 4.03 5.08
CA TYR A 42 -7.13 3.60 4.52
C TYR A 42 -7.32 2.84 3.22
N TYR A 43 -6.27 2.81 2.42
CA TYR A 43 -6.20 2.12 1.14
C TYR A 43 -4.89 1.35 1.03
N ILE A 44 -4.99 0.08 0.68
CA ILE A 44 -3.83 -0.79 0.43
C ILE A 44 -3.66 -0.86 -1.08
N GLY A 45 -2.48 -0.53 -1.58
CA GLY A 45 -2.22 -0.55 -3.01
C GLY A 45 -0.87 -1.13 -3.34
N LYS A 46 -0.68 -1.43 -4.62
CA LYS A 46 0.63 -1.70 -5.19
C LYS A 46 1.06 -0.67 -6.22
N GLY A 47 2.35 -0.38 -6.27
CA GLY A 47 2.98 0.54 -7.22
C GLY A 47 4.22 -0.09 -7.84
N SER A 48 4.72 0.50 -8.93
CA SER A 48 5.96 0.08 -9.57
C SER A 48 6.78 1.28 -10.03
N GLY A 49 8.09 1.26 -9.82
CA GLY A 49 8.99 2.37 -10.16
C GLY A 49 10.41 2.14 -9.68
N SER A 50 11.32 3.06 -9.99
CA SER A 50 12.71 3.01 -9.53
C SER A 50 12.88 3.23 -8.02
N ASN A 51 11.88 3.81 -7.36
CA ASN A 51 11.81 3.96 -5.91
C ASN A 51 10.35 4.05 -5.44
N ALA A 52 10.13 3.88 -4.13
CA ALA A 52 8.80 3.89 -3.52
C ALA A 52 8.04 5.20 -3.80
N THR A 53 8.69 6.37 -3.68
CA THR A 53 8.05 7.67 -3.92
C THR A 53 7.50 7.79 -5.34
N GLN A 54 8.28 7.41 -6.34
CA GLN A 54 7.83 7.42 -7.74
C GLN A 54 6.73 6.38 -8.00
N ALA A 55 6.87 5.18 -7.43
CA ALA A 55 5.91 4.10 -7.57
C ALA A 55 4.54 4.48 -7.01
N ILE A 56 4.53 5.07 -5.81
CA ILE A 56 3.34 5.57 -5.13
C ILE A 56 2.75 6.75 -5.90
N TYR A 57 3.52 7.81 -6.18
CA TYR A 57 3.05 9.01 -6.88
C TYR A 57 2.32 8.70 -8.21
N ARG A 58 2.85 7.77 -9.02
CA ARG A 58 2.25 7.40 -10.31
C ARG A 58 0.89 6.69 -10.18
N ARG A 59 0.64 5.98 -9.08
CA ARG A 59 -0.51 5.08 -8.95
C ARG A 59 -1.75 5.75 -8.38
N TYR A 60 -1.59 6.70 -7.45
CA TYR A 60 -2.74 7.22 -6.69
C TYR A 60 -2.87 8.76 -6.71
N LYS A 61 -2.15 9.50 -7.57
CA LYS A 61 -2.32 10.97 -7.69
C LYS A 61 -3.78 11.41 -7.83
N ASN A 62 -4.59 10.70 -8.61
CA ASN A 62 -6.01 11.00 -8.78
C ASN A 62 -6.83 10.53 -7.56
N LYS A 63 -6.58 9.30 -7.08
CA LYS A 63 -7.27 8.73 -5.90
C LYS A 63 -6.99 9.49 -4.60
N LYS A 64 -5.82 10.11 -4.44
CA LYS A 64 -5.44 10.91 -3.27
C LYS A 64 -6.42 12.06 -3.08
N THR A 65 -6.70 12.76 -4.17
CA THR A 65 -7.61 13.91 -4.18
C THR A 65 -9.04 13.46 -3.90
N ASP A 66 -9.50 12.39 -4.56
CA ASP A 66 -10.87 11.90 -4.43
C ASP A 66 -11.19 11.38 -3.02
N TRP A 67 -10.19 10.81 -2.32
CA TRP A 67 -10.37 10.20 -1.00
C TRP A 67 -9.76 11.00 0.16
N GLU A 68 -9.21 12.17 -0.15
CA GLU A 68 -8.58 13.07 0.83
C GLU A 68 -7.51 12.35 1.68
N LEU A 69 -6.69 11.51 1.04
CA LEU A 69 -5.61 10.78 1.71
C LEU A 69 -4.49 11.76 2.09
N THR A 70 -4.06 11.71 3.35
CA THR A 70 -3.12 12.67 3.96
C THR A 70 -1.71 12.11 4.14
N GLU A 71 -1.57 10.79 4.19
CA GLU A 71 -0.31 10.13 4.57
C GLU A 71 -0.11 8.84 3.77
N ASP A 72 1.14 8.49 3.46
CA ASP A 72 1.48 7.33 2.65
C ASP A 72 2.69 6.58 3.23
N TRP A 73 2.56 5.26 3.34
CA TRP A 73 3.57 4.37 3.86
C TRP A 73 3.98 3.35 2.81
N ALA A 74 5.27 3.25 2.50
CA ALA A 74 5.82 2.13 1.77
C ALA A 74 6.11 0.98 2.76
N LEU A 75 5.53 -0.19 2.53
CA LEU A 75 5.53 -1.30 3.49
C LEU A 75 6.28 -2.55 3.02
N PHE A 76 6.51 -2.68 1.72
CA PHE A 76 7.22 -3.81 1.14
C PHE A 76 7.76 -3.44 -0.23
N GLU A 77 8.89 -4.04 -0.61
CA GLU A 77 9.52 -3.90 -1.92
C GLU A 77 9.94 -5.28 -2.42
N SER A 78 9.71 -5.54 -3.70
CA SER A 78 10.21 -6.72 -4.39
C SER A 78 10.42 -6.45 -5.87
N THR A 79 11.36 -7.16 -6.48
CA THR A 79 11.51 -7.21 -7.94
C THR A 79 10.48 -8.15 -8.60
N SER A 80 9.71 -8.92 -7.81
CA SER A 80 8.68 -9.83 -8.31
C SER A 80 7.31 -9.18 -8.34
N GLU A 81 6.82 -8.84 -9.53
CA GLU A 81 5.45 -8.33 -9.71
C GLU A 81 4.40 -9.34 -9.22
N HIS A 82 4.64 -10.63 -9.46
CA HIS A 82 3.72 -11.69 -9.12
C HIS A 82 3.50 -11.75 -7.61
N LEU A 83 4.59 -11.81 -6.83
CA LEU A 83 4.54 -11.81 -5.37
C LEU A 83 3.76 -10.61 -4.82
N VAL A 84 4.09 -9.40 -5.31
CA VAL A 84 3.40 -8.17 -4.86
C VAL A 84 1.92 -8.17 -5.26
N SER A 85 1.57 -8.74 -6.41
CA SER A 85 0.16 -8.86 -6.83
C SER A 85 -0.63 -9.80 -5.92
N GLU A 86 -0.05 -10.94 -5.57
CA GLU A 86 -0.70 -11.90 -4.68
C GLU A 86 -0.85 -11.36 -3.26
N LEU A 87 0.18 -10.70 -2.73
CA LEU A 87 0.14 -10.03 -1.43
C LEU A 87 -0.93 -8.94 -1.41
N GLU A 88 -0.98 -8.06 -2.42
CA GLU A 88 -2.02 -7.02 -2.52
C GLU A 88 -3.42 -7.64 -2.51
N SER A 89 -3.67 -8.64 -3.38
CA SER A 89 -4.97 -9.28 -3.48
C SER A 89 -5.40 -9.90 -2.14
N THR A 90 -4.48 -10.57 -1.47
CA THR A 90 -4.76 -11.26 -0.20
C THR A 90 -5.00 -10.29 0.95
N LEU A 91 -4.19 -9.23 1.03
CA LEU A 91 -4.39 -8.16 2.01
C LEU A 91 -5.70 -7.43 1.77
N ASN A 92 -6.02 -7.12 0.52
CA ASN A 92 -7.26 -6.47 0.15
C ASN A 92 -8.47 -7.30 0.60
N ASP A 93 -8.52 -8.57 0.22
CA ASP A 93 -9.55 -9.52 0.64
C ASP A 93 -9.68 -9.60 2.16
N HIS A 94 -8.55 -9.65 2.87
CA HIS A 94 -8.53 -9.71 4.33
C HIS A 94 -9.14 -8.45 4.96
N TYR A 95 -8.67 -7.26 4.58
CA TYR A 95 -9.09 -6.02 5.23
C TYR A 95 -10.47 -5.54 4.78
N MET A 96 -10.87 -5.79 3.53
CA MET A 96 -12.26 -5.57 3.10
C MET A 96 -13.26 -6.42 3.90
N ARG A 97 -12.90 -7.66 4.26
CA ARG A 97 -13.76 -8.53 5.08
C ARG A 97 -13.79 -8.11 6.55
N ASN A 98 -12.65 -7.69 7.11
CA ASN A 98 -12.52 -7.42 8.55
C ASN A 98 -12.83 -5.97 8.94
N ASP A 99 -12.72 -5.01 8.02
CA ASP A 99 -12.92 -3.59 8.29
C ASP A 99 -13.50 -2.84 7.06
N PRO A 100 -14.70 -3.27 6.57
CA PRO A 100 -15.28 -2.77 5.32
C PRO A 100 -15.63 -1.28 5.35
N ASN A 101 -15.80 -0.69 6.54
CA ASN A 101 -16.19 0.72 6.67
C ASN A 101 -14.98 1.66 6.61
N ARG A 102 -13.76 1.16 6.78
CA ARG A 102 -12.53 1.97 6.80
C ARG A 102 -11.61 1.67 5.63
N CYS A 103 -11.64 0.45 5.08
CA CYS A 103 -10.88 0.06 3.91
C CYS A 103 -11.55 0.58 2.61
N LEU A 104 -10.88 1.50 1.91
CA LEU A 104 -11.38 2.12 0.67
C LEU A 104 -11.14 1.29 -0.59
N ASN A 105 -10.50 0.13 -0.45
CA ASN A 105 -10.32 -0.75 -1.58
C ASN A 105 -11.68 -1.18 -2.13
N THR A 106 -11.87 -1.00 -3.44
CA THR A 106 -13.04 -1.52 -4.15
C THR A 106 -12.67 -2.88 -4.75
N GLY A 107 -13.57 -3.85 -4.64
CA GLY A 107 -13.42 -5.14 -5.33
C GLY A 107 -13.21 -4.91 -6.82
N GLY A 108 -12.03 -5.25 -7.34
CA GLY A 108 -11.66 -5.07 -8.74
C GLY A 108 -11.30 -3.63 -9.12
N GLY A 109 -10.01 -3.30 -9.07
CA GLY A 109 -9.47 -2.03 -9.56
C GLY A 109 -8.23 -2.23 -10.44
N SER A 110 -8.43 -2.53 -11.71
CA SER A 110 -7.40 -2.73 -12.75
C SER A 110 -6.84 -1.41 -13.32
N ALA A 111 -6.54 -0.42 -12.47
CA ALA A 111 -6.15 0.90 -12.97
C ALA A 111 -4.63 1.03 -13.25
N GLY A 112 -4.16 0.49 -14.37
CA GLY A 112 -2.95 0.96 -15.10
C GLY A 112 -1.59 0.50 -14.57
N ARG A 113 -1.11 -0.66 -15.03
CA ARG A 113 0.25 -1.15 -14.70
C ARG A 113 1.22 -0.81 -15.84
N PRO A 114 2.30 -0.04 -15.61
CA PRO A 114 3.50 -0.15 -16.41
C PRO A 114 4.21 -1.45 -16.04
N SER A 115 4.30 -2.41 -16.97
CA SER A 115 4.94 -3.72 -16.77
C SER A 115 6.48 -3.71 -16.79
N SER A 116 7.09 -2.53 -16.94
CA SER A 116 8.53 -2.38 -17.26
C SER A 116 9.38 -1.74 -16.16
N GLN A 117 8.90 -1.69 -14.92
CA GLN A 117 9.66 -1.06 -13.82
C GLN A 117 10.39 -2.13 -12.99
N PRO A 118 11.60 -1.83 -12.48
CA PRO A 118 12.45 -2.84 -11.82
C PRO A 118 11.94 -3.28 -10.45
N ASN A 119 11.25 -2.39 -9.72
CA ASN A 119 10.79 -2.65 -8.36
C ASN A 119 9.28 -2.44 -8.25
N HIS A 120 8.67 -3.26 -7.41
CA HIS A 120 7.25 -3.29 -7.10
C HIS A 120 7.08 -3.14 -5.59
N TYR A 121 6.06 -2.38 -5.19
CA TYR A 121 5.87 -1.99 -3.80
C TYR A 121 4.45 -2.29 -3.33
N ILE A 122 4.29 -2.70 -2.08
CA ILE A 122 3.03 -2.56 -1.34
C ILE A 122 3.10 -1.27 -0.54
N TYR A 123 2.04 -0.48 -0.59
CA TYR A 123 1.90 0.74 0.19
C TYR A 123 0.54 0.82 0.88
N LEU A 124 0.50 1.57 1.97
CA LEU A 124 -0.69 1.91 2.73
C LEU A 124 -0.86 3.42 2.70
N ALA A 125 -1.95 3.89 2.11
CA ALA A 125 -2.35 5.28 2.15
C ALA A 125 -3.45 5.48 3.20
N LEU A 126 -3.36 6.55 3.97
CA LEU A 126 -4.23 6.83 5.10
C LEU A 126 -4.87 8.20 4.96
N ARG A 127 -6.10 8.31 5.44
CA ARG A 127 -6.70 9.58 5.83
C ARG A 127 -6.73 9.66 7.35
N ARG A 128 -6.18 10.74 7.89
CA ARG A 128 -6.33 11.09 9.30
C ARG A 128 -7.24 12.32 9.47
N HIS A 129 -7.92 12.41 10.62
CA HIS A 129 -8.58 13.63 11.10
C HIS A 129 -7.57 14.68 11.56
#